data_AF-A0A429YQZ2-F1
#
_entry.id   AF-A0A429YQZ2-F1
#
_cell.length_a   1.000
_cell.length_b   1.000
_cell.length_c   1.000
_cell.angle_alpha   90.00
_cell.angle_beta   90.00
_cell.angle_gamma   90.00
#
_symmetry.space_group_name_H-M   'P 1'
#
loop_
_entity.id
_entity.type
_entity.pdbx_description
1 polymer ?
#
loop_
_entity_poly.entity_id
_entity_poly.type
_entity_poly.pdbx_seq_one_letter_code
_entity_poly.pdbx_strand_id
1 'polypeptide(L)'
;MLKRFNDLVTLAVETALGVGFLALIGTVALQVVARNLLGLPFIWTLDLAQLLFSWLVFVGAAVAFRRGAHYTVDLWPENSPRIDRVLQAISLLGAVVVVFVLLRYGWNLTRIRWSGSVQSLGISRGWMFVPIPLSGALMLLFLIEFLSGVLRRREA
;
A
#
# COMPACT_ATOMS: atom_id res chain seq x y z
N MET A 1 7.22 12.49 -19.24
CA MET A 1 8.30 11.73 -18.59
C MET A 1 7.84 11.16 -17.25
N LEU A 2 7.25 11.98 -16.35
CA LEU A 2 6.72 11.54 -15.05
C LEU A 2 5.78 10.31 -15.11
N LYS A 3 4.82 10.32 -16.05
CA LYS A 3 3.89 9.19 -16.23
C LYS A 3 4.60 7.87 -16.55
N ARG A 4 5.50 7.88 -17.54
CA ARG A 4 6.30 6.70 -17.92
C ARG A 4 7.15 6.18 -16.76
N PHE A 5 7.72 7.08 -15.96
CA PHE A 5 8.47 6.68 -14.76
C PHE A 5 7.57 6.00 -13.73
N ASN A 6 6.42 6.60 -13.41
CA ASN A 6 5.47 6.02 -12.47
C ASN A 6 4.86 4.70 -12.98
N ASP A 7 4.72 4.53 -14.30
CA ASP A 7 4.29 3.27 -14.93
C ASP A 7 5.30 2.15 -14.69
N LEU A 8 6.59 2.43 -14.87
CA LEU A 8 7.65 1.47 -14.58
C LEU A 8 7.71 1.11 -13.10
N VAL A 9 7.62 2.11 -12.22
CA VAL A 9 7.56 1.88 -10.76
C VAL A 9 6.36 1.02 -10.40
N THR A 10 5.19 1.29 -10.98
CA THR A 10 3.98 0.53 -10.70
C THR A 10 4.09 -0.91 -11.18
N LEU A 11 4.61 -1.14 -12.39
CA LEU A 11 4.81 -2.49 -12.91
C LEU A 11 5.78 -3.30 -12.03
N ALA A 12 6.88 -2.69 -11.61
CA ALA A 12 7.86 -3.33 -10.72
C ALA A 12 7.21 -3.69 -9.38
N VAL A 13 6.45 -2.77 -8.80
CA VAL A 13 5.74 -2.98 -7.53
C VAL A 13 4.69 -4.07 -7.66
N GLU A 14 3.89 -4.08 -8.74
CA GLU A 14 2.89 -5.12 -9.00
C GLU A 14 3.50 -6.51 -9.17
N THR A 15 4.62 -6.59 -9.88
CA THR A 15 5.34 -7.85 -10.04
C THR A 15 5.84 -8.35 -8.69
N ALA A 16 6.40 -7.45 -7.87
CA ALA A 16 6.83 -7.78 -6.52
C ALA A 16 5.67 -8.22 -5.61
N LEU A 17 4.50 -7.57 -5.72
CA LEU A 17 3.28 -7.97 -5.02
C LEU A 17 2.81 -9.36 -5.44
N GLY A 18 2.82 -9.66 -6.74
CA GLY A 18 2.46 -10.99 -7.25
C GLY A 18 3.37 -12.09 -6.69
N VAL A 19 4.68 -11.87 -6.72
CA VAL A 19 5.67 -12.79 -6.13
C VAL A 19 5.46 -12.92 -4.61
N GLY A 20 5.28 -11.81 -3.91
CA GLY A 20 5.03 -11.80 -2.47
C GLY A 20 3.74 -12.54 -2.09
N PHE A 21 2.69 -12.44 -2.91
CA PHE A 21 1.42 -13.13 -2.69
C PHE A 21 1.56 -14.64 -2.86
N LEU A 22 2.28 -15.10 -3.88
CA LEU A 22 2.60 -16.52 -4.05
C LEU A 22 3.45 -17.04 -2.88
N ALA A 23 4.43 -16.26 -2.41
CA ALA A 23 5.23 -16.60 -1.24
C ALA A 23 4.37 -16.69 0.04
N LEU A 24 3.38 -15.80 0.21
CA LEU A 24 2.44 -15.84 1.33
C LEU A 24 1.61 -17.12 1.29
N ILE A 25 1.03 -17.46 0.13
CA ILE A 25 0.27 -18.71 -0.06
C ILE A 25 1.14 -19.92 0.28
N GLY A 26 2.36 -19.98 -0.26
CA GLY A 26 3.30 -21.07 0.03
C GLY A 26 3.65 -21.19 1.52
N THR A 27 3.86 -20.05 2.19
CA THR A 27 4.19 -20.01 3.62
C THR A 27 3.02 -20.52 4.48
N VAL A 28 1.79 -20.09 4.18
CA VAL A 28 0.58 -20.52 4.91
C VAL A 28 0.27 -21.98 4.62
N ALA A 29 0.41 -22.43 3.36
CA ALA A 29 0.24 -23.83 3.00
C ALA A 29 1.24 -24.72 3.74
N LEU A 30 2.52 -24.33 3.78
CA LEU A 30 3.56 -25.02 4.55
C LEU A 30 3.19 -25.08 6.04
N GLN A 31 2.72 -23.97 6.63
CA GLN A 31 2.31 -23.93 8.03
C GLN A 31 1.18 -24.92 8.32
N VAL A 32 0.15 -24.96 7.47
CA VAL A 32 -0.99 -25.86 7.61
C VAL A 32 -0.58 -27.32 7.44
N VAL A 33 0.25 -27.62 6.44
CA VAL A 33 0.77 -28.98 6.21
C VAL A 33 1.64 -29.43 7.38
N ALA A 34 2.61 -28.63 7.79
CA ALA A 34 3.53 -28.99 8.87
C ALA A 34 2.79 -29.23 10.20
N ARG A 35 1.81 -28.38 10.51
CA ARG A 35 1.02 -28.53 11.74
C ARG A 35 0.08 -29.73 11.70
N ASN A 36 -0.66 -29.93 10.62
CA ASN A 36 -1.75 -30.92 10.60
C ASN A 36 -1.31 -32.31 10.12
N LEU A 37 -0.30 -32.39 9.23
CA LEU A 37 0.20 -33.67 8.71
C LEU A 37 1.45 -34.15 9.46
N LEU A 38 2.37 -33.24 9.78
CA LEU A 38 3.65 -33.60 10.42
C LEU A 38 3.62 -33.47 11.95
N GLY A 39 2.60 -32.85 12.52
CA GLY A 39 2.51 -32.59 13.96
C GLY A 39 3.58 -31.63 14.50
N LEU A 40 4.34 -30.97 13.62
CA LEU A 40 5.46 -30.09 13.97
C LEU A 40 5.13 -28.64 13.57
N PRO A 41 4.72 -27.77 14.50
CA PRO A 41 4.39 -26.38 14.17
C PRO A 41 5.66 -25.55 13.92
N PHE A 42 5.87 -25.13 12.69
CA PHE A 42 6.91 -24.15 12.36
C PHE A 42 6.49 -22.75 12.83
N ILE A 43 7.13 -22.23 13.88
CA ILE A 43 6.76 -20.94 14.50
C ILE A 43 7.06 -19.77 13.56
N TRP A 44 8.14 -19.85 12.78
CA TRP A 44 8.59 -18.77 11.89
C TRP A 44 7.64 -18.52 10.71
N THR A 45 6.85 -19.51 10.28
CA THR A 45 5.94 -19.35 9.14
C THR A 45 4.82 -18.36 9.44
N LEU A 46 4.36 -18.30 10.70
CA LEU A 46 3.34 -17.34 11.11
C LEU A 46 3.87 -15.90 11.00
N ASP A 47 5.06 -15.66 11.54
CA ASP A 47 5.66 -14.33 11.54
C ASP A 47 6.05 -13.90 10.11
N LEU A 48 6.50 -14.84 9.26
CA LEU A 48 6.77 -14.57 7.86
C LEU A 48 5.49 -14.23 7.10
N ALA A 49 4.40 -14.97 7.35
CA ALA A 49 3.10 -14.68 6.74
C ALA A 49 2.59 -13.29 7.13
N GLN A 50 2.73 -12.89 8.40
CA GLN A 50 2.37 -11.54 8.85
C GLN A 50 3.22 -10.45 8.20
N LEU A 51 4.53 -10.70 8.05
CA LEU A 51 5.42 -9.78 7.35
C LEU A 51 5.00 -9.61 5.90
N LEU A 52 4.87 -10.71 5.15
CA LEU A 52 4.46 -10.67 3.74
C LEU A 52 3.09 -10.01 3.59
N PHE A 53 2.13 -10.35 4.45
CA PHE A 53 0.79 -9.76 4.44
C PHE A 53 0.83 -8.24 4.65
N SER A 54 1.60 -7.74 5.61
CA SER A 54 1.74 -6.29 5.83
C SER A 54 2.29 -5.59 4.59
N TRP A 55 3.35 -6.13 3.99
CA TRP A 55 3.92 -5.61 2.75
C TRP A 55 2.90 -5.61 1.61
N LEU A 56 2.18 -6.71 1.42
CA LEU A 56 1.17 -6.85 0.37
C LEU A 56 0.02 -5.86 0.53
N VAL A 57 -0.51 -5.70 1.74
CA VAL A 57 -1.65 -4.81 2.00
C VAL A 57 -1.29 -3.35 1.78
N PHE A 58 -0.19 -2.86 2.37
CA PHE A 58 0.15 -1.44 2.28
C PHE A 58 0.67 -1.04 0.90
N VAL A 59 1.57 -1.84 0.32
CA VAL A 59 2.11 -1.55 -1.01
C VAL A 59 1.04 -1.79 -2.08
N GLY A 60 0.20 -2.82 -1.92
CA GLY A 60 -0.96 -3.06 -2.78
C GLY A 60 -1.99 -1.94 -2.71
N ALA A 61 -2.24 -1.37 -1.52
CA ALA A 61 -3.11 -0.21 -1.37
C ALA A 61 -2.59 1.01 -2.12
N ALA A 62 -1.27 1.24 -2.17
CA ALA A 62 -0.68 2.33 -2.94
C ALA A 62 -0.88 2.15 -4.46
N VAL A 63 -0.70 0.92 -4.97
CA VAL A 63 -0.99 0.61 -6.38
C VAL A 63 -2.48 0.76 -6.69
N ALA A 64 -3.35 0.26 -5.80
CA ALA A 64 -4.80 0.40 -5.92
C ALA A 64 -5.22 1.87 -5.91
N PHE A 65 -4.58 2.72 -5.09
CA PHE A 65 -4.78 4.16 -5.08
C PHE A 65 -4.43 4.82 -6.42
N ARG A 66 -3.34 4.38 -7.09
CA ARG A 66 -2.99 4.85 -8.44
C ARG A 66 -4.00 4.42 -9.50
N ARG A 67 -4.38 3.14 -9.47
CA ARG A 67 -5.30 2.54 -10.46
C ARG A 67 -6.75 3.01 -10.27
N GLY A 68 -7.13 3.34 -9.04
CA GLY A 68 -8.45 3.85 -8.65
C GLY A 68 -8.39 5.32 -8.28
N ALA A 69 -8.09 6.19 -9.27
CA ALA A 69 -8.09 7.64 -9.13
C ALA A 69 -9.51 8.16 -8.80
N HIS A 70 -9.87 8.01 -7.51
CA HIS A 70 -11.20 8.14 -6.90
C HIS A 70 -12.29 7.37 -7.66
N TYR A 71 -12.87 6.33 -7.03
CA TYR A 71 -14.19 5.87 -7.44
C TYR A 71 -15.09 7.10 -7.45
N THR A 72 -15.39 7.65 -8.63
CA THR A 72 -16.61 8.39 -8.87
C THR A 72 -17.70 7.40 -8.55
N VAL A 73 -18.11 7.37 -7.29
CA VAL A 73 -19.36 6.76 -6.94
C VAL A 73 -20.36 7.74 -7.52
N ASP A 74 -20.94 7.39 -8.67
CA ASP A 74 -22.03 8.13 -9.31
C ASP A 74 -23.27 8.01 -8.42
N LEU A 75 -23.20 8.57 -7.22
CA LEU A 75 -24.29 8.62 -6.24
C LEU A 75 -25.36 9.62 -6.69
N TRP A 76 -25.05 10.47 -7.67
CA TRP A 76 -25.88 11.58 -8.11
C TRP A 76 -25.98 11.61 -9.64
N PRO A 77 -27.13 12.02 -10.22
CA PRO A 77 -27.22 12.31 -11.64
C PRO A 77 -26.18 13.36 -12.04
N GLU A 78 -25.45 13.11 -13.15
CA GLU A 78 -24.34 13.89 -13.74
C GLU A 78 -24.61 15.38 -14.02
N ASN A 79 -25.77 15.92 -13.61
CA ASN A 79 -26.26 17.24 -14.00
C ASN A 79 -25.84 18.39 -13.07
N SER A 80 -24.99 18.16 -12.05
CA SER A 80 -24.54 19.22 -11.14
C SER A 80 -23.01 19.37 -11.08
N PRO A 81 -22.40 20.14 -12.00
CA PRO A 81 -20.95 20.37 -12.06
C PRO A 81 -20.36 21.14 -10.85
N ARG A 82 -21.22 21.57 -9.90
CA ARG A 82 -20.78 22.12 -8.61
C ARG A 82 -20.54 21.03 -7.58
N ILE A 83 -21.39 20.00 -7.55
CA ILE A 83 -21.28 18.89 -6.59
C ILE A 83 -20.04 18.06 -6.91
N ASP A 84 -19.79 17.75 -8.17
CA ASP A 84 -18.60 16.97 -8.59
C ASP A 84 -17.29 17.66 -8.19
N ARG A 85 -17.23 18.98 -8.35
CA ARG A 85 -16.05 19.76 -7.94
C ARG A 85 -15.83 19.73 -6.43
N VAL A 86 -16.90 19.78 -5.64
CA VAL A 86 -16.82 19.68 -4.18
C VAL A 86 -16.37 18.28 -3.76
N LEU A 87 -16.95 17.23 -4.35
CA LEU A 87 -16.57 15.85 -4.07
C LEU A 87 -15.10 15.58 -4.44
N GLN A 88 -14.65 16.03 -5.61
CA GLN A 88 -13.23 15.94 -6.00
C GLN A 88 -12.31 16.67 -5.02
N ALA A 89 -12.69 17.86 -4.56
CA ALA A 89 -11.90 18.60 -3.57
C ALA A 89 -11.82 17.86 -2.22
N ILE A 90 -12.94 17.29 -1.75
CA ILE A 90 -12.99 16.48 -0.53
C ILE A 90 -12.12 15.22 -0.68
N SER A 91 -12.22 14.53 -1.81
CA SER A 91 -11.42 13.33 -2.09
C SER A 91 -9.93 13.64 -2.13
N LEU A 92 -9.53 14.75 -2.78
CA LEU A 92 -8.14 15.21 -2.80
C LEU A 92 -7.63 15.57 -1.40
N LEU A 93 -8.43 16.27 -0.61
CA LEU A 93 -8.09 16.63 0.78
C LEU A 93 -7.94 15.36 1.64
N GLY A 94 -8.86 14.41 1.51
CA GLY A 94 -8.77 13.11 2.16
C GLY A 94 -7.51 12.34 1.78
N ALA A 95 -7.15 12.32 0.49
CA ALA A 95 -5.92 11.70 0.03
C ALA A 95 -4.66 12.34 0.63
N VAL A 96 -4.59 13.68 0.67
CA VAL A 96 -3.49 14.41 1.31
C VAL A 96 -3.37 14.06 2.80
N VAL A 97 -4.50 14.01 3.51
CA VAL A 97 -4.53 13.63 4.94
C VAL A 97 -4.03 12.20 5.14
N VAL A 98 -4.51 11.24 4.34
CA VAL A 98 -4.06 9.85 4.42
C VAL A 98 -2.56 9.73 4.16
N VAL A 99 -2.05 10.38 3.12
CA VAL A 99 -0.61 10.40 2.79
C VAL A 99 0.21 10.98 3.95
N PHE A 100 -0.24 12.12 4.52
CA PHE A 100 0.43 12.73 5.66
C PHE A 100 0.45 11.79 6.88
N VAL A 101 -0.68 11.14 7.18
CA VAL A 101 -0.79 10.22 8.31
C VAL A 101 0.15 9.01 8.12
N LEU A 102 0.14 8.40 6.93
CA LEU A 102 1.00 7.25 6.62
C LEU A 102 2.48 7.60 6.70
N LEU A 103 2.89 8.76 6.20
CA LEU A 103 4.28 9.20 6.27
C LEU A 103 4.70 9.54 7.71
N ARG A 104 3.94 10.39 8.40
CA ARG A 104 4.34 10.90 9.72
C ARG A 104 4.19 9.84 10.82
N TYR A 105 3.01 9.26 10.95
CA TYR A 105 2.72 8.29 12.00
C TYR A 105 3.23 6.90 11.63
N GLY A 106 3.24 6.53 10.35
CA GLY A 106 3.86 5.28 9.91
C GLY A 106 5.37 5.26 10.15
N TRP A 107 6.07 6.37 9.91
CA TRP A 107 7.50 6.48 10.24
C TRP A 107 7.75 6.41 11.75
N ASN A 108 6.95 7.14 12.55
CA ASN A 108 7.06 7.10 14.00
C ASN A 108 6.84 5.67 14.54
N LEU A 109 5.78 5.01 14.07
CA LEU A 109 5.46 3.63 14.46
C LEU A 109 6.58 2.66 14.07
N THR A 110 7.13 2.79 12.87
CA THR A 110 8.27 1.98 12.40
C THR A 110 9.48 2.17 13.31
N ARG A 111 9.80 3.41 13.69
CA ARG A 111 10.92 3.73 14.57
C ARG A 111 10.74 3.14 15.98
N ILE A 112 9.54 3.27 16.55
CA ILE A 112 9.21 2.68 17.87
C ILE A 112 9.37 1.16 17.83
N ARG A 113 8.92 0.52 16.74
CA ARG A 113 8.95 -0.94 16.59
C ARG A 113 10.33 -1.48 16.21
N TRP A 114 11.27 -0.61 15.81
CA TRP A 114 12.59 -1.02 15.35
C TRP A 114 13.45 -1.66 16.45
N SER A 115 13.27 -1.23 17.71
CA SER A 115 13.98 -1.81 18.86
C SER A 115 13.46 -3.19 19.26
N GLY A 116 12.28 -3.59 18.78
CA GLY A 116 11.73 -4.92 19.01
C GLY A 116 12.29 -5.94 18.02
N SER A 117 12.49 -7.18 18.46
CA SER A 117 12.87 -8.30 17.59
C SER A 117 11.70 -9.27 17.36
N VAL A 118 11.75 -9.93 16.21
CA VAL A 118 10.92 -11.11 15.91
C VAL A 118 11.82 -12.31 16.10
N GLN A 119 11.70 -12.97 17.26
CA GLN A 119 12.61 -14.02 17.69
C GLN A 119 12.67 -15.21 16.71
N SER A 120 11.56 -15.52 16.04
CA SER A 120 11.46 -16.64 15.09
C SER A 120 12.23 -16.41 13.78
N LEU A 121 12.38 -15.15 13.36
CA LEU A 121 12.98 -14.75 12.09
C LEU A 121 14.37 -14.09 12.27
N GLY A 122 14.73 -13.70 13.49
CA GLY A 122 15.99 -13.01 13.78
C GLY A 122 16.07 -11.58 13.24
N ILE A 123 14.96 -11.01 12.76
CA ILE A 123 14.90 -9.66 12.21
C ILE A 123 14.25 -8.67 13.19
N SER A 124 14.50 -7.38 12.98
CA SER A 124 13.77 -6.33 13.69
C SER A 124 12.29 -6.35 13.33
N ARG A 125 11.44 -6.18 14.33
CA ARG A 125 9.97 -6.05 14.16
C ARG A 125 9.61 -4.81 13.36
N GLY A 126 10.50 -3.83 13.25
CA GLY A 126 10.34 -2.66 12.40
C GLY A 126 10.04 -3.00 10.93
N TRP A 127 10.59 -4.10 10.39
CA TRP A 127 10.36 -4.53 9.01
C TRP A 127 8.89 -4.83 8.67
N MET A 128 8.08 -5.18 9.66
CA MET A 128 6.63 -5.37 9.50
C MET A 128 5.88 -4.05 9.36
N PHE A 129 6.47 -2.92 9.77
CA PHE A 129 5.83 -1.60 9.80
C PHE A 129 6.38 -0.64 8.73
N VAL A 130 7.57 -0.91 8.17
CA VAL A 130 8.13 -0.18 7.02
C VAL A 130 7.17 -0.01 5.82
N PRO A 131 6.31 -0.99 5.49
CA PRO A 131 5.34 -0.81 4.40
C PRO A 131 4.42 0.40 4.58
N ILE A 132 4.14 0.80 5.82
CA ILE A 132 3.25 1.92 6.13
C ILE A 132 3.80 3.24 5.57
N PRO A 133 4.98 3.75 5.98
CA PRO A 133 5.54 4.97 5.39
C PRO A 133 5.89 4.78 3.91
N LEU A 134 6.28 3.58 3.48
CA LEU A 134 6.57 3.30 2.06
C LEU A 134 5.32 3.49 1.18
N SER A 135 4.17 2.97 1.60
CA SER A 135 2.90 3.17 0.90
C SER A 135 2.51 4.65 0.83
N GLY A 136 2.70 5.40 1.92
CA GLY A 136 2.48 6.85 1.94
C GLY A 136 3.38 7.58 0.93
N ALA A 137 4.65 7.18 0.81
CA ALA A 137 5.57 7.74 -0.18
C ALA A 137 5.16 7.42 -1.63
N LEU A 138 4.73 6.18 -1.90
CA LEU A 138 4.22 5.80 -3.22
C LEU A 138 2.93 6.56 -3.56
N MET A 139 1.98 6.65 -2.62
CA MET A 139 0.74 7.42 -2.81
C MET A 139 1.02 8.91 -3.04
N LEU A 140 2.03 9.49 -2.39
CA LEU A 140 2.46 10.87 -2.64
C LEU A 140 2.95 11.06 -4.09
N LEU A 141 3.77 10.12 -4.61
CA LEU A 141 4.23 10.17 -6.00
C LEU A 141 3.06 10.13 -6.99
N PHE A 142 2.05 9.31 -6.72
CA PHE A 142 0.85 9.22 -7.56
C PHE A 142 -0.05 10.45 -7.44
N LEU A 143 -0.15 11.04 -6.25
CA LEU A 143 -0.88 12.29 -6.03
C LEU A 143 -0.25 13.47 -6.81
N ILE A 144 1.09 13.55 -6.83
CA ILE A 144 1.83 14.56 -7.61
C ILE A 144 1.58 14.35 -9.12
N GLU A 145 1.59 13.10 -9.59
CA GLU A 145 1.25 12.77 -10.97
C GLU A 145 -0.17 13.23 -11.33
N PHE A 146 -1.15 12.96 -10.47
CA PHE A 146 -2.54 13.39 -10.66
C PHE A 146 -2.66 14.92 -10.73
N LEU A 147 -2.10 15.64 -9.76
CA LEU A 147 -2.11 17.12 -9.72
C LEU A 147 -1.46 17.73 -10.97
N SER A 148 -0.32 17.17 -11.42
CA SER A 148 0.34 17.62 -12.64
C SER A 148 -0.52 17.42 -13.90
N GLY A 149 -1.35 16.37 -13.93
CA GLY A 149 -2.30 16.11 -14.99
C GLY A 149 -3.48 17.08 -15.00
N VAL A 150 -3.99 17.44 -13.81
CA VAL A 150 -5.11 18.40 -13.66
C VAL A 150 -4.69 19.81 -14.07
N LEU A 151 -3.52 20.27 -13.63
CA LEU A 151 -3.00 21.60 -14.00
C LEU A 151 -2.83 21.72 -15.52
N ARG A 152 -2.29 20.69 -16.17
CA ARG A 152 -2.10 20.66 -17.63
C ARG A 152 -3.40 20.61 -18.44
N ARG A 153 -4.52 20.20 -17.83
CA ARG A 153 -5.86 20.26 -18.46
C ARG A 153 -6.55 21.61 -18.29
N ARG A 154 -6.12 22.46 -17.35
CA ARG A 154 -6.66 23.81 -17.17
C ARG A 154 -6.04 24.85 -18.11
N GLU A 155 -4.89 24.54 -18.71
CA GLU A 155 -4.16 25.42 -19.64
C GLU A 155 -4.51 25.20 -21.11
N ALA A 156 -5.40 24.25 -21.43
CA ALA A 156 -5.90 23.94 -22.78
C ALA A 156 -7.40 24.24 -22.86
#